data_AF-A0AA35CIL8-F1
#
_entry.id   AF-A0AA35CIL8-F1
#
_cell.length_a   1.000
_cell.length_b   1.000
_cell.length_c   1.000
_cell.angle_alpha   90.00
_cell.angle_beta   90.00
_cell.angle_gamma   90.00
#
_symmetry.space_group_name_H-M   'P 1'
#
loop_
_entity.id
_entity.type
_entity.pdbx_description
1 polymer ?
#
loop_
_entity_poly.entity_id
_entity_poly.type
_entity_poly.pdbx_seq_one_letter_code
_entity_poly.pdbx_strand_id
1 'polypeptide(L)'
;MTQPARPLPPQRAGSPPAPAPVAIPPLSARDRASISARLRRELRSVQRDLARAHHALIRRHDLDGALAVMAVVQQRLARLAQEPPAARVLATAVDRAHGHVEFAVRRAQARDVDGAVRGITLAAGALQRALDTALAQRQQAGGPEP
;
A
#
# COMPACT_ATOMS: atom_id res chain seq x y z
N MET A 1 14.73 7.29 -72.28
CA MET A 1 15.44 6.78 -71.09
C MET A 1 14.39 6.40 -70.06
N THR A 2 14.18 5.11 -69.87
CA THR A 2 13.01 4.52 -69.19
C THR A 2 13.30 4.38 -67.70
N GLN A 3 12.48 4.99 -66.84
CA GLN A 3 12.58 4.90 -65.39
C GLN A 3 11.85 3.61 -64.93
N PRO A 4 12.46 2.72 -64.12
CA PRO A 4 11.76 1.53 -63.62
C PRO A 4 10.84 1.89 -62.44
N ALA A 5 9.59 1.45 -62.54
CA ALA A 5 8.60 1.55 -61.48
C ALA A 5 9.05 0.77 -60.22
N ARG A 6 9.07 1.45 -59.06
CA ARG A 6 9.25 0.79 -57.75
C ARG A 6 7.95 0.09 -57.34
N PRO A 7 7.98 -1.16 -56.85
CA PRO A 7 6.81 -1.82 -56.29
C PRO A 7 6.42 -1.22 -54.93
N LEU A 8 5.13 -1.01 -54.71
CA LEU A 8 4.55 -0.62 -53.42
C LEU A 8 4.58 -1.80 -52.43
N PRO A 9 4.85 -1.57 -51.13
CA PRO A 9 4.83 -2.62 -50.12
C PRO A 9 3.40 -3.10 -49.80
N PRO A 10 3.22 -4.37 -49.40
CA PRO A 10 1.91 -4.95 -49.08
C PRO A 10 1.32 -4.28 -47.83
N GLN A 11 0.10 -3.75 -47.96
CA GLN A 11 -0.70 -3.23 -46.85
C GLN A 11 -0.96 -4.37 -45.86
N ARG A 12 -0.43 -4.26 -44.63
CA ARG A 12 -0.72 -5.19 -43.55
C ARG A 12 -2.22 -5.14 -43.24
N ALA A 13 -2.88 -6.28 -43.44
CA ALA A 13 -4.24 -6.52 -43.03
C ALA A 13 -4.44 -6.16 -41.55
N GLY A 14 -5.65 -5.68 -41.25
CA GLY A 14 -6.02 -4.97 -40.03
C GLY A 14 -5.53 -5.57 -38.72
N SER A 15 -4.99 -4.69 -37.87
CA SER A 15 -4.89 -4.95 -36.44
C SER A 15 -6.28 -5.28 -35.89
N PRO A 16 -6.47 -6.36 -35.11
CA PRO A 16 -7.75 -6.60 -34.45
C PRO A 16 -8.07 -5.41 -33.53
N PRO A 17 -9.35 -5.01 -33.41
CA PRO A 17 -9.74 -3.92 -32.53
C PRO A 17 -9.27 -4.23 -31.11
N ALA A 18 -8.60 -3.26 -30.50
CA ALA A 18 -8.13 -3.38 -29.12
C ALA A 18 -9.32 -3.78 -28.22
N PRO A 19 -9.13 -4.73 -27.27
CA PRO A 19 -10.19 -5.10 -26.36
C PRO A 19 -10.66 -3.85 -25.62
N ALA A 20 -11.98 -3.60 -25.66
CA ALA A 20 -12.58 -2.44 -25.01
C ALA A 20 -12.15 -2.42 -23.53
N PRO A 21 -11.75 -1.24 -23.00
CA PRO A 21 -11.38 -1.13 -21.60
C PRO A 21 -12.54 -1.62 -20.74
N VAL A 22 -12.32 -2.69 -19.98
CA VAL A 22 -13.31 -3.22 -19.04
C VAL A 22 -13.67 -2.11 -18.07
N ALA A 23 -14.90 -1.59 -18.19
CA ALA A 23 -15.41 -0.55 -17.32
C ALA A 23 -15.59 -1.14 -15.92
N ILE A 24 -14.63 -0.89 -15.03
CA ILE A 24 -14.80 -1.18 -13.61
C ILE A 24 -15.93 -0.27 -13.12
N PRO A 25 -17.05 -0.80 -12.63
CA PRO A 25 -18.16 0.03 -12.17
C PRO A 25 -17.67 0.95 -11.05
N PRO A 26 -18.00 2.25 -11.09
CA PRO A 26 -17.59 3.17 -10.04
C PRO A 26 -18.27 2.75 -8.73
N LEU A 27 -17.46 2.42 -7.71
CA LEU A 27 -17.92 2.15 -6.35
C LEU A 27 -18.83 3.28 -5.86
N SER A 28 -20.01 2.97 -5.31
CA SER A 28 -20.92 3.97 -4.77
C SER A 28 -20.26 4.80 -3.66
N ALA A 29 -20.63 6.07 -3.51
CA ALA A 29 -20.05 6.94 -2.46
C ALA A 29 -20.18 6.33 -1.04
N ARG A 30 -21.26 5.59 -0.80
CA ARG A 30 -21.52 4.84 0.44
C ARG A 30 -20.54 3.68 0.65
N ASP A 31 -20.21 2.93 -0.41
CA ASP A 31 -19.21 1.85 -0.38
C ASP A 31 -17.81 2.42 -0.15
N ARG A 32 -17.48 3.54 -0.82
CA ARG A 32 -16.23 4.28 -0.59
C ARG A 32 -16.11 4.78 0.85
N ALA A 33 -17.22 5.22 1.46
CA ALA A 33 -17.26 5.65 2.86
C ALA A 33 -17.05 4.48 3.83
N SER A 34 -17.75 3.36 3.63
CA SER A 34 -17.64 2.17 4.47
C SER A 34 -16.24 1.53 4.42
N ILE A 35 -15.70 1.35 3.21
CA ILE A 35 -14.35 0.81 2.99
C ILE A 35 -13.30 1.71 3.67
N SER A 36 -13.45 3.03 3.58
CA SER A 36 -12.53 3.96 4.24
C SER A 36 -12.55 3.90 5.78
N ALA A 37 -13.71 3.64 6.39
CA ALA A 37 -13.84 3.59 7.84
C ALA A 37 -13.22 2.31 8.41
N ARG A 38 -13.47 1.17 7.75
CA ARG A 38 -12.85 -0.11 8.09
C ARG A 38 -11.33 -0.04 7.93
N LEU A 39 -10.86 0.48 6.80
CA LEU A 39 -9.43 0.61 6.51
C LEU A 39 -8.70 1.51 7.53
N ARG A 40 -9.31 2.63 7.93
CA ARG A 40 -8.76 3.49 9.00
C ARG A 40 -8.67 2.78 10.34
N ARG A 41 -9.66 1.97 10.71
CA ARG A 41 -9.63 1.16 11.95
C ARG A 41 -8.50 0.15 11.92
N GLU A 42 -8.33 -0.55 10.80
CA GLU A 42 -7.24 -1.51 10.59
C GLU A 42 -5.86 -0.84 10.66
N LEU A 43 -5.66 0.27 9.95
CA LEU A 43 -4.40 1.04 9.98
C LEU A 43 -4.06 1.52 11.40
N ARG A 44 -5.04 2.04 12.15
CA ARG A 44 -4.84 2.42 13.55
C ARG A 44 -4.54 1.22 14.45
N SER A 45 -5.11 0.05 14.14
CA SER A 45 -4.78 -1.18 14.87
C SER A 45 -3.33 -1.58 14.63
N VAL A 46 -2.89 -1.57 13.37
CA VAL A 46 -1.50 -1.84 12.99
C VAL A 46 -0.53 -0.85 13.66
N GLN A 47 -0.85 0.45 13.67
CA GLN A 47 -0.01 1.44 14.37
C GLN A 47 0.12 1.17 15.87
N ARG A 48 -0.97 0.76 16.53
CA ARG A 48 -0.93 0.36 17.96
C ARG A 48 -0.08 -0.88 18.17
N ASP A 49 -0.18 -1.87 17.28
CA ASP A 49 0.63 -3.08 17.36
C ASP A 49 2.13 -2.78 17.10
N LEU A 50 2.46 -1.91 16.16
CA LEU A 50 3.83 -1.42 15.96
C LEU A 50 4.38 -0.69 17.18
N ALA A 51 3.56 0.15 17.84
CA ALA A 51 3.95 0.81 19.08
C ALA A 51 4.17 -0.20 20.23
N ARG A 52 3.37 -1.28 20.29
CA ARG A 52 3.57 -2.38 21.24
C ARG A 52 4.86 -3.13 20.97
N ALA A 53 5.16 -3.45 19.71
CA ALA A 53 6.42 -4.08 19.33
C ALA A 53 7.63 -3.19 19.69
N HIS A 54 7.54 -1.89 19.41
CA HIS A 54 8.55 -0.90 19.80
C HIS A 54 8.77 -0.86 21.32
N HIS A 55 7.68 -0.86 22.09
CA HIS A 55 7.74 -0.90 23.55
C HIS A 55 8.34 -2.23 24.06
N ALA A 56 7.98 -3.36 23.46
CA ALA A 56 8.54 -4.66 23.81
C ALA A 56 10.07 -4.70 23.59
N LEU A 57 10.56 -4.16 22.47
CA LEU A 57 11.98 -4.07 22.15
C LEU A 57 12.75 -3.15 23.11
N ILE A 58 12.25 -1.93 23.34
CA ILE A 58 13.01 -0.89 24.05
C ILE A 58 12.85 -0.97 25.57
N ARG A 59 11.63 -1.23 26.06
CA ARG A 59 11.33 -1.14 27.49
C ARG A 59 11.43 -2.50 28.19
N ARG A 60 11.07 -3.58 27.48
CA ARG A 60 11.04 -4.93 28.06
C ARG A 60 12.20 -5.81 27.58
N HIS A 61 12.97 -5.37 26.58
CA HIS A 61 13.99 -6.18 25.91
C HIS A 61 13.44 -7.55 25.45
N ASP A 62 12.14 -7.60 25.14
CA ASP A 62 11.39 -8.81 24.81
C ASP A 62 11.34 -8.98 23.29
N LEU A 63 12.39 -9.61 22.75
CA LEU A 63 12.53 -9.88 21.31
C LEU A 63 11.43 -10.82 20.81
N ASP A 64 11.09 -11.85 21.57
CA ASP A 64 10.08 -12.84 21.18
C ASP A 64 8.68 -12.23 21.15
N GLY A 65 8.34 -11.43 22.16
CA GLY A 65 7.11 -10.66 22.20
C GLY A 65 7.02 -9.65 21.05
N ALA A 66 8.12 -8.96 20.73
CA ALA A 66 8.17 -8.05 19.60
C ALA A 66 8.00 -8.77 18.25
N LEU A 67 8.66 -9.91 18.06
CA LEU A 67 8.54 -10.74 16.86
C LEU A 67 7.12 -11.27 16.67
N ALA A 68 6.47 -11.73 17.75
CA ALA A 68 5.09 -12.18 17.71
C ALA A 68 4.14 -11.06 17.27
N VAL A 69 4.30 -9.85 17.83
CA VAL A 69 3.49 -8.69 17.44
C VAL A 69 3.77 -8.27 16.00
N MET A 70 5.04 -8.26 15.56
CA MET A 70 5.41 -7.93 14.19
C MET A 70 4.88 -8.95 13.17
N ALA A 71 4.78 -10.24 13.54
CA ALA A 71 4.17 -11.26 12.70
C ALA A 71 2.67 -11.00 12.48
N VAL A 72 1.94 -10.64 13.54
CA VAL A 72 0.52 -10.24 13.45
C VAL A 72 0.37 -8.99 12.56
N VAL A 73 1.26 -8.01 12.69
CA VAL A 73 1.27 -6.83 11.83
C VAL A 73 1.49 -7.18 10.36
N GLN A 74 2.46 -8.05 10.04
CA GLN A 74 2.71 -8.49 8.66
C GLN A 74 1.50 -9.17 8.05
N GLN A 75 0.86 -10.09 8.77
CA GLN A 75 -0.35 -10.77 8.30
C GLN A 75 -1.49 -9.77 8.02
N ARG A 76 -1.68 -8.78 8.89
CA ARG A 76 -2.69 -7.74 8.68
C ARG A 76 -2.36 -6.85 7.49
N LEU A 77 -1.11 -6.43 7.33
CA LEU A 77 -0.68 -5.62 6.17
C LEU A 77 -0.82 -6.40 4.86
N ALA A 78 -0.44 -7.68 4.84
CA ALA A 78 -0.63 -8.55 3.67
C ALA A 78 -2.11 -8.70 3.31
N ARG A 79 -2.98 -8.89 4.31
CA ARG A 79 -4.43 -8.94 4.10
C ARG A 79 -4.98 -7.62 3.57
N LEU A 80 -4.52 -6.49 4.11
CA LEU A 80 -4.91 -5.15 3.64
C LEU A 80 -4.47 -4.89 2.20
N ALA A 81 -3.31 -5.42 1.78
CA ALA A 81 -2.84 -5.31 0.40
C ALA A 81 -3.71 -6.12 -0.59
N GLN A 82 -4.39 -7.17 -0.13
CA GLN A 82 -5.28 -8.01 -0.94
C GLN A 82 -6.73 -7.48 -1.02
N GLU A 83 -7.14 -6.54 -0.15
CA GLU A 83 -8.47 -5.92 -0.25
C GLU A 83 -8.55 -5.03 -1.52
N PRO A 84 -9.70 -5.02 -2.25
CA PRO A 84 -9.85 -4.29 -3.51
C PRO A 84 -9.44 -2.82 -3.33
N PRO A 85 -8.70 -2.27 -4.30
CA PRO A 85 -7.61 -1.32 -4.11
C PRO A 85 -8.02 -0.22 -3.14
N ALA A 86 -7.72 -0.46 -1.87
CA ALA A 86 -7.92 0.46 -0.77
C ALA A 86 -7.26 1.78 -1.16
N ALA A 87 -8.09 2.69 -1.67
CA ALA A 87 -7.77 3.97 -2.30
C ALA A 87 -6.30 4.11 -2.72
N ARG A 88 -5.89 3.63 -3.91
CA ARG A 88 -4.54 3.68 -4.56
C ARG A 88 -3.35 4.29 -3.78
N VAL A 89 -3.50 5.48 -3.21
CA VAL A 89 -2.60 6.11 -2.22
C VAL A 89 -2.25 5.23 -1.01
N LEU A 90 -3.22 4.51 -0.45
CA LEU A 90 -3.03 3.68 0.74
C LEU A 90 -2.36 2.36 0.38
N ALA A 91 -2.61 1.81 -0.81
CA ALA A 91 -1.93 0.62 -1.31
C ALA A 91 -0.40 0.80 -1.31
N THR A 92 0.11 1.87 -1.91
CA THR A 92 1.56 2.17 -1.95
C THR A 92 2.18 2.27 -0.56
N ALA A 93 1.45 2.83 0.41
CA ALA A 93 1.97 2.98 1.75
C ALA A 93 1.89 1.71 2.59
N VAL A 94 0.85 0.89 2.41
CA VAL A 94 0.72 -0.44 3.01
C VAL A 94 1.87 -1.32 2.52
N ASP A 95 2.20 -1.27 1.23
CA ASP A 95 3.35 -2.00 0.65
C ASP A 95 4.69 -1.56 1.25
N ARG A 96 4.95 -0.24 1.33
CA ARG A 96 6.16 0.28 1.97
C ARG A 96 6.24 -0.11 3.44
N ALA A 97 5.11 -0.01 4.16
CA ALA A 97 5.04 -0.39 5.55
C ALA A 97 5.34 -1.88 5.72
N HIS A 98 4.81 -2.73 4.84
CA HIS A 98 5.10 -4.16 4.83
C HIS A 98 6.61 -4.42 4.69
N GLY A 99 7.27 -3.82 3.70
CA GLY A 99 8.71 -3.97 3.50
C GLY A 99 9.55 -3.44 4.69
N HIS A 100 9.11 -2.37 5.35
CA HIS A 100 9.77 -1.87 6.56
C HIS A 100 9.60 -2.80 7.77
N VAL A 101 8.45 -3.47 7.90
CA VAL A 101 8.23 -4.47 8.96
C VAL A 101 9.01 -5.76 8.69
N GLU A 102 9.07 -6.23 7.44
CA GLU A 102 9.96 -7.35 7.07
C GLU A 102 11.42 -7.03 7.36
N PHE A 103 11.86 -5.81 7.09
CA PHE A 103 13.18 -5.34 7.47
C PHE A 103 13.35 -5.38 9.00
N ALA A 104 12.38 -4.87 9.77
CA ALA A 104 12.44 -4.87 11.23
C ALA A 104 12.53 -6.29 11.81
N VAL A 105 11.77 -7.24 11.24
CA VAL A 105 11.77 -8.65 11.65
C VAL A 105 13.13 -9.30 11.39
N ARG A 106 13.71 -9.10 10.20
CA ARG A 106 15.05 -9.61 9.88
C ARG A 106 16.12 -9.05 10.84
N ARG A 107 16.02 -7.76 11.20
CA ARG A 107 16.92 -7.14 12.17
C ARG A 107 16.72 -7.71 13.59
N ALA A 108 15.47 -7.85 14.02
CA ALA A 108 15.16 -8.45 15.32
C ALA A 108 15.64 -9.91 15.42
N GLN A 109 15.48 -10.71 14.35
CA GLN A 109 16.00 -12.07 14.26
C GLN A 109 17.54 -12.11 14.31
N ALA A 110 18.21 -11.12 13.72
CA ALA A 110 19.65 -10.93 13.83
C ALA A 110 20.09 -10.33 15.19
N ARG A 111 19.15 -10.17 16.15
CA ARG A 111 19.36 -9.53 17.46
C ARG A 111 19.84 -8.07 17.37
N ASP A 112 19.64 -7.42 16.22
CA ASP A 112 19.89 -6.01 15.99
C ASP A 112 18.64 -5.21 16.41
N VAL A 113 18.57 -4.87 17.71
CA VAL A 113 17.43 -4.16 18.30
C VAL A 113 17.28 -2.76 17.69
N ASP A 114 18.38 -2.03 17.50
CA ASP A 114 18.36 -0.69 16.91
C ASP A 114 17.86 -0.72 15.47
N GLY A 115 18.33 -1.68 14.68
CA GLY A 115 17.84 -1.94 13.32
C GLY A 115 16.35 -2.28 13.29
N ALA A 116 15.89 -3.10 14.24
CA ALA A 116 14.47 -3.48 14.36
C ALA A 116 13.60 -2.27 14.73
N VAL A 117 14.01 -1.50 15.72
CA VAL A 117 13.37 -0.24 16.14
C VAL A 117 13.29 0.75 14.98
N ARG A 118 14.37 0.90 14.21
CA ARG A 118 14.40 1.76 13.02
C ARG A 118 13.39 1.29 11.98
N GLY A 119 13.32 -0.02 11.71
CA GLY A 119 12.34 -0.60 10.80
C GLY A 119 10.90 -0.34 11.22
N ILE A 120 10.58 -0.57 12.50
CA ILE A 120 9.25 -0.31 13.08
C ILE A 120 8.88 1.18 12.94
N THR A 121 9.83 2.07 13.22
CA THR A 121 9.63 3.52 13.12
C THR A 121 9.35 3.96 11.69
N LEU A 122 10.10 3.43 10.72
CA LEU A 122 9.89 3.69 9.30
C LEU A 122 8.52 3.16 8.83
N ALA A 123 8.12 1.97 9.27
CA ALA A 123 6.81 1.40 8.97
C ALA A 123 5.67 2.28 9.52
N ALA A 124 5.75 2.67 10.80
CA ALA A 124 4.76 3.53 11.43
C ALA A 124 4.65 4.90 10.72
N GLY A 125 5.79 5.50 10.36
CA GLY A 125 5.83 6.77 9.62
C GLY A 125 5.31 6.68 8.18
N ALA A 126 5.47 5.55 7.51
CA ALA A 126 4.86 5.31 6.20
C ALA A 126 3.33 5.25 6.30
N LEU A 127 2.80 4.51 7.28
CA LEU A 127 1.35 4.40 7.51
C LEU A 127 0.73 5.73 7.93
N GLN A 128 1.40 6.50 8.80
CA GLN A 128 0.91 7.80 9.24
C GLN A 128 0.79 8.79 8.07
N ARG A 129 1.85 8.92 7.26
CA ARG A 129 1.81 9.78 6.06
C ARG A 129 0.72 9.38 5.09
N ALA A 130 0.47 8.08 4.94
CA ALA A 130 -0.61 7.57 4.09
C ALA A 130 -1.98 8.00 4.60
N LEU A 131 -2.20 7.89 5.91
CA LEU A 131 -3.44 8.28 6.55
C LEU A 131 -3.68 9.78 6.40
N ASP A 132 -2.66 10.60 6.65
CA ASP A 132 -2.72 12.05 6.50
C ASP A 132 -3.00 12.45 5.04
N THR A 133 -2.33 11.80 4.07
CA THR A 133 -2.59 12.03 2.63
C THR A 133 -4.03 11.65 2.25
N ALA A 134 -4.51 10.50 2.75
CA ALA A 134 -5.87 10.04 2.49
C ALA A 134 -6.94 10.93 3.16
N LEU A 135 -6.61 11.57 4.29
CA LEU A 135 -7.46 12.57 4.94
C LEU A 135 -7.48 13.88 4.15
N ALA A 136 -6.31 14.36 3.71
CA ALA A 136 -6.17 15.59 2.92
C ALA A 136 -6.90 15.51 1.57
N GLN A 137 -6.77 14.39 0.84
CA GLN A 137 -7.48 14.19 -0.42
C GLN A 137 -9.01 14.21 -0.26
N ARG A 138 -9.53 13.76 0.89
CA ARG A 138 -10.96 13.83 1.18
C ARG A 138 -11.46 15.24 1.44
N GLN A 139 -10.65 16.07 2.08
CA GLN A 139 -11.01 17.48 2.33
C GLN A 139 -11.03 18.27 1.02
N GLN A 140 -10.08 18.00 0.12
CA GLN A 140 -10.05 18.62 -1.21
C GLN A 140 -11.18 18.13 -2.12
N ALA A 141 -11.58 16.86 -2.03
CA ALA A 141 -12.72 16.31 -2.75
C ALA A 141 -14.09 16.70 -2.14
N GLY A 142 -14.10 17.39 -1.00
CA GLY A 142 -15.29 17.92 -0.32
C GLY A 142 -15.34 19.44 -0.30
N GLY A 143 -14.66 20.12 -1.24
CA GLY A 143 -14.78 21.56 -1.41
C GLY A 143 -16.24 21.96 -1.65
N PRO A 144 -16.72 23.07 -1.04
CA PRO A 144 -18.11 23.50 -1.12
C PRO A 144 -18.52 23.68 -2.59
N GLU A 145 -19.67 23.11 -2.94
CA GLU A 145 -20.37 23.39 -4.20
C GLU A 145 -20.52 24.92 -4.35
N PRO A 146 -20.24 25.51 -5.54
CA PRO A 146 -20.48 26.93 -5.80
C PRO A 146 -21.97 27.30 -5.77
#